data_AF-K2D2Z3-F1
#
_entry.id   AF-K2D2Z3-F1
#
_cell.length_a   1.000
_cell.length_b   1.000
_cell.length_c   1.000
_cell.angle_alpha   90.00
_cell.angle_beta   90.00
_cell.angle_gamma   90.00
#
_symmetry.space_group_name_H-M   'P 1'
#
loop_
_entity.id
_entity.type
_entity.pdbx_description
1 polymer ?
#
loop_
_entity_poly.entity_id
_entity_poly.type
_entity_poly.pdbx_seq_one_letter_code
_entity_poly.pdbx_strand_id
1 'polypeptide(L)'
;MDKTCCNTNGPVYGDAKRIVVFGDKRSYDANNGKSFNGFGIYIDENAKGISFEEYMETQKLSLKEDYKVITGKKPDTSEAKVNVGSIEATLLKGYAWWGDVVYLQIPNTAKFMVLSKSETSPGVFDQIFDE
;
A
#
# COMPACT_ATOMS: atom_id res chain seq x y z
N MET A 1 6.15 -14.05 12.40
CA MET A 1 5.41 -12.81 12.07
C MET A 1 4.82 -12.25 13.35
N ASP A 2 5.18 -11.02 13.70
CA ASP A 2 4.71 -10.36 14.91
C ASP A 2 3.57 -9.39 14.56
N LYS A 3 2.42 -9.50 15.25
CA LYS A 3 1.23 -8.64 15.05
C LYS A 3 1.26 -7.35 15.89
N THR A 4 2.15 -7.26 16.86
CA THR A 4 2.28 -6.12 17.80
C THR A 4 3.38 -5.16 17.38
N CYS A 5 4.32 -5.67 16.59
CA CYS A 5 5.27 -4.82 15.93
C CYS A 5 4.79 -4.44 14.56
N CYS A 6 5.25 -3.23 14.23
CA CYS A 6 5.49 -2.84 12.88
C CYS A 6 4.20 -2.20 12.32
N ASN A 7 4.20 -0.87 12.21
CA ASN A 7 3.16 -0.11 11.53
C ASN A 7 3.54 -0.01 10.06
N THR A 8 2.86 -0.72 9.15
CA THR A 8 3.10 -0.51 7.72
C THR A 8 2.44 0.79 7.34
N ASN A 9 3.01 1.46 6.35
CA ASN A 9 2.31 2.55 5.71
C ASN A 9 1.10 1.98 4.96
N GLY A 10 -0.01 2.70 5.03
CA GLY A 10 -1.28 2.36 4.39
C GLY A 10 -1.68 3.42 3.38
N PRO A 11 -2.96 3.52 3.01
CA PRO A 11 -3.44 4.62 2.19
C PRO A 11 -3.17 5.96 2.86
N VAL A 12 -2.82 6.97 2.06
CA VAL A 12 -2.46 8.32 2.55
C VAL A 12 -3.70 9.21 2.69
N TYR A 13 -4.70 8.97 1.84
CA TYR A 13 -5.99 9.67 1.90
C TYR A 13 -7.06 8.81 2.57
N GLY A 14 -8.00 9.47 3.27
CA GLY A 14 -9.13 8.83 3.95
C GLY A 14 -8.83 8.38 5.38
N ASP A 15 -9.85 7.83 6.04
CA ASP A 15 -9.77 7.28 7.41
C ASP A 15 -9.77 5.75 7.36
N ALA A 16 -8.72 5.19 6.75
CA ALA A 16 -8.62 3.75 6.58
C ALA A 16 -8.30 3.07 7.91
N LYS A 17 -9.17 2.15 8.32
CA LYS A 17 -8.95 1.29 9.47
C LYS A 17 -7.99 0.16 9.11
N ARG A 18 -6.90 0.08 9.84
CA ARG A 18 -5.97 -1.07 9.79
C ARG A 18 -6.66 -2.34 10.30
N ILE A 19 -6.64 -3.39 9.49
CA ILE A 19 -7.18 -4.71 9.83
C ILE A 19 -6.09 -5.61 10.38
N VAL A 20 -4.99 -5.76 9.63
CA VAL A 20 -3.86 -6.59 10.03
C VAL A 20 -2.58 -6.08 9.39
N VAL A 21 -1.46 -6.26 10.09
CA VAL A 21 -0.12 -6.01 9.57
C VAL A 21 0.76 -7.19 9.93
N PHE A 22 1.58 -7.60 8.96
CA PHE A 22 2.61 -8.62 9.10
C PHE A 22 3.94 -7.99 8.73
N GLY A 23 4.83 -7.78 9.71
CA GLY A 23 6.17 -7.27 9.48
C GLY A 23 7.27 -8.22 9.94
N ASP A 24 8.42 -8.19 9.26
CA ASP A 24 9.66 -8.78 9.78
C ASP A 24 10.46 -7.73 10.56
N LYS A 25 10.42 -7.82 11.89
CA LYS A 25 11.20 -7.00 12.82
C LYS A 25 12.69 -6.90 12.47
N ARG A 26 13.27 -7.96 11.91
CA ARG A 26 14.72 -8.04 11.62
C ARG A 26 15.13 -7.17 10.44
N SER A 27 14.17 -6.75 9.63
CA SER A 27 14.39 -5.84 8.50
C SER A 27 14.28 -4.37 8.88
N TYR A 28 14.16 -4.04 10.17
CA TYR A 28 14.12 -2.66 10.61
C TYR A 28 15.42 -1.93 10.32
N ASP A 29 15.34 -0.82 9.59
CA ASP A 29 16.46 0.08 9.32
C ASP A 29 16.00 1.52 9.56
N ALA A 30 16.55 2.13 10.60
CA ALA A 30 16.24 3.50 10.98
C ALA A 30 16.73 4.54 9.95
N ASN A 31 17.65 4.17 9.06
CA ASN A 31 18.37 5.12 8.21
C ASN A 31 17.74 5.32 6.82
N ASN A 32 16.82 4.44 6.40
CA ASN A 32 16.28 4.44 5.04
C ASN A 32 14.82 4.94 4.94
N GLY A 33 14.23 5.37 6.06
CA GLY A 33 12.82 5.76 6.18
C GLY A 33 11.83 4.59 6.14
N LYS A 34 12.19 3.46 5.52
CA LYS A 34 11.38 2.24 5.42
C LYS A 34 11.57 1.38 6.66
N SER A 35 10.60 1.44 7.56
CA SER A 35 10.79 0.85 8.88
C SER A 35 10.87 -0.68 8.88
N PHE A 36 10.40 -1.42 7.87
CA PHE A 36 10.53 -2.90 7.79
C PHE A 36 9.91 -3.45 6.48
N ASN A 37 10.29 -4.67 6.11
CA ASN A 37 9.61 -5.51 5.12
C ASN A 37 8.31 -6.07 5.67
N GLY A 38 7.21 -5.90 4.95
CA GLY A 38 5.92 -6.41 5.42
C GLY A 38 4.73 -6.14 4.53
N PHE A 39 3.60 -6.66 4.97
CA PHE A 39 2.30 -6.50 4.33
C PHE A 39 1.29 -5.89 5.30
N GLY A 40 0.46 -4.97 4.81
CA GLY A 40 -0.63 -4.37 5.57
C GLY A 40 -1.96 -4.48 4.83
N ILE A 41 -3.04 -4.70 5.57
CA ILE A 41 -4.42 -4.68 5.05
C ILE A 41 -5.20 -3.60 5.78
N TYR A 42 -5.85 -2.73 5.01
CA TYR A 42 -6.65 -1.62 5.50
C TYR A 42 -8.01 -1.63 4.81
N ILE A 43 -9.02 -1.13 5.51
CA ILE A 43 -10.35 -0.90 4.97
C ILE A 43 -10.70 0.57 5.17
N ASP A 44 -11.00 1.26 4.08
CA ASP A 44 -11.65 2.56 4.11
C ASP A 44 -13.17 2.35 4.02
N GLU A 45 -13.90 2.89 5.00
CA GLU A 45 -15.36 2.81 5.06
C GLU A 45 -16.04 3.70 4.01
N ASN A 46 -15.28 4.53 3.28
CA ASN A 46 -15.76 5.49 2.28
C ASN A 46 -16.85 6.41 2.84
N ALA A 47 -16.58 7.02 4.00
CA ALA A 47 -17.54 7.89 4.68
C ALA A 47 -17.98 9.11 3.82
N LYS A 48 -17.18 9.46 2.81
CA LYS A 48 -17.45 10.56 1.87
C LYS A 48 -18.34 10.14 0.68
N GLY A 49 -18.59 8.84 0.51
CA GLY A 49 -19.45 8.32 -0.56
C GLY A 49 -18.91 8.59 -1.98
N ILE A 50 -17.59 8.65 -2.14
CA ILE A 50 -16.96 8.91 -3.44
C ILE A 50 -16.87 7.64 -4.28
N SER A 51 -16.72 7.79 -5.60
CA SER A 51 -16.52 6.65 -6.48
C SER A 51 -15.15 6.01 -6.26
N PHE A 52 -14.99 4.74 -6.67
CA PHE A 52 -13.69 4.09 -6.61
C PHE A 52 -12.66 4.79 -7.51
N GLU A 53 -13.05 5.32 -8.67
CA GLU A 53 -12.14 6.08 -9.53
C GLU A 53 -11.68 7.38 -8.86
N GLU A 54 -12.59 8.12 -8.22
CA GLU A 54 -12.25 9.34 -7.49
C GLU A 54 -11.33 9.04 -6.30
N TYR A 55 -11.61 7.95 -5.58
CA TYR A 55 -10.73 7.47 -4.51
C TYR A 55 -9.33 7.14 -5.04
N MET A 56 -9.24 6.41 -6.16
CA MET A 56 -7.98 6.02 -6.78
C MET A 56 -7.16 7.24 -7.22
N GLU A 57 -7.76 8.20 -7.92
CA GLU A 57 -7.07 9.41 -8.36
C GLU A 57 -6.56 10.23 -7.16
N THR A 58 -7.35 10.31 -6.09
CA THR A 58 -6.93 10.99 -4.87
C THR A 58 -5.75 10.29 -4.21
N GLN A 59 -5.78 8.96 -4.08
CA GLN A 59 -4.66 8.18 -3.54
C GLN A 59 -3.39 8.36 -4.36
N LYS A 60 -3.49 8.31 -5.69
CA LYS A 60 -2.36 8.49 -6.60
C LYS A 60 -1.69 9.84 -6.41
N LEU A 61 -2.49 10.92 -6.31
CA LEU A 61 -1.98 12.27 -6.07
C LEU A 61 -1.30 12.37 -4.70
N SER A 62 -1.98 11.92 -3.64
CA SER A 62 -1.43 11.96 -2.28
C SER A 62 -0.14 11.15 -2.14
N LEU A 63 -0.05 9.97 -2.76
CA LEU A 63 1.17 9.15 -2.76
C LEU A 63 2.33 9.84 -3.49
N LYS A 64 2.06 10.45 -4.66
CA LYS A 64 3.08 11.19 -5.43
C LYS A 64 3.59 12.41 -4.67
N GLU A 65 2.69 13.13 -3.99
CA GLU A 65 3.05 14.26 -3.14
C GLU A 65 3.89 13.83 -1.94
N ASP A 66 3.47 12.80 -1.21
CA ASP A 66 4.22 12.23 -0.09
C ASP A 66 5.61 11.75 -0.54
N TYR A 67 5.69 11.03 -1.66
CA TYR A 67 6.95 10.60 -2.26
C TYR A 67 7.89 11.79 -2.51
N LYS A 68 7.38 12.87 -3.10
CA LYS A 68 8.17 14.06 -3.41
C LYS A 68 8.64 14.77 -2.13
N VAL A 69 7.79 14.88 -1.12
CA VAL A 69 8.12 15.50 0.17
C VAL A 69 9.23 14.72 0.87
N ILE A 70 9.15 13.39 0.89
CA ILE A 70 10.09 12.53 1.61
C ILE A 70 11.41 12.36 0.86
N THR A 71 11.38 12.15 -0.46
CA THR A 71 12.58 11.80 -1.24
C THR A 71 13.20 12.97 -1.99
N GLY A 72 12.49 14.08 -2.14
CA GLY A 72 12.87 15.21 -3.00
C GLY A 72 12.84 14.90 -4.50
N LYS A 73 12.40 13.71 -4.91
CA LYS A 73 12.41 13.23 -6.30
C LYS A 73 10.99 13.04 -6.84
N LYS A 74 10.85 13.04 -8.16
CA LYS A 74 9.61 12.58 -8.81
C LYS A 74 9.61 11.05 -8.83
N PRO A 75 8.50 10.40 -8.46
CA PRO A 75 8.38 8.94 -8.57
C PRO A 75 8.32 8.50 -10.02
N ASP A 76 8.90 7.33 -10.31
CA ASP A 76 8.67 6.59 -11.55
C ASP A 76 7.52 5.61 -11.32
N THR A 77 6.38 5.89 -11.93
CA THR A 77 5.11 5.26 -11.55
C THR A 77 4.56 4.37 -12.63
N SER A 78 4.10 3.18 -12.24
CA SER A 78 3.41 2.23 -13.12
C SER A 78 2.12 1.73 -12.47
N GLU A 79 1.11 1.46 -13.31
CA GLU A 79 -0.19 0.92 -12.89
C GLU A 79 -0.45 -0.38 -13.64
N ALA A 80 -1.02 -1.36 -12.93
CA ALA A 80 -1.44 -2.62 -13.51
C ALA A 80 -2.77 -3.07 -12.91
N LYS A 81 -3.59 -3.72 -13.73
CA LYS A 81 -4.76 -4.47 -13.26
C LYS A 81 -4.29 -5.83 -12.77
N VAL A 82 -4.71 -6.22 -11.57
CA VAL A 82 -4.39 -7.50 -10.95
C VAL A 82 -5.63 -8.11 -10.34
N ASN A 83 -5.66 -9.43 -10.15
CA ASN A 83 -6.77 -10.10 -9.49
C ASN A 83 -6.41 -10.44 -8.04
N VAL A 84 -7.27 -10.04 -7.10
CA VAL A 84 -7.21 -10.48 -5.70
C VAL A 84 -8.37 -11.45 -5.49
N GLY A 85 -8.08 -12.75 -5.57
CA GLY A 85 -9.11 -13.77 -5.69
C GLY A 85 -9.90 -13.58 -6.99
N SER A 86 -11.21 -13.33 -6.87
CA SER A 86 -12.11 -13.06 -8.01
C SER A 86 -12.42 -11.58 -8.24
N ILE A 87 -11.70 -10.67 -7.56
CA ILE A 87 -11.95 -9.23 -7.62
C ILE A 87 -10.83 -8.56 -8.41
N GLU A 88 -11.20 -7.78 -9.44
CA GLU A 88 -10.24 -6.93 -10.14
C GLU A 88 -9.80 -5.79 -9.20
N ALA A 89 -8.49 -5.62 -9.10
CA ALA A 89 -7.82 -4.62 -8.29
C ALA A 89 -6.83 -3.82 -9.14
N THR A 90 -6.40 -2.67 -8.60
CA THR A 90 -5.39 -1.82 -9.24
C THR A 90 -4.13 -1.82 -8.39
N LEU A 91 -3.03 -2.30 -8.98
CA LEU A 91 -1.69 -2.27 -8.41
C LEU A 91 -1.00 -0.98 -8.83
N LEU A 92 -0.51 -0.22 -7.86
CA LEU A 92 0.31 0.96 -8.00
C LEU A 92 1.76 0.63 -7.61
N LYS A 93 2.67 0.69 -8.58
CA LYS A 93 4.12 0.51 -8.37
C LYS A 93 4.86 1.83 -8.45
N GLY A 94 5.80 2.05 -7.55
CA GLY A 94 6.62 3.27 -7.51
C GLY A 94 5.88 4.54 -7.12
N TYR A 95 4.56 4.47 -6.87
CA TYR A 95 3.76 5.57 -6.34
C TYR A 95 4.15 5.93 -4.90
N ALA A 96 4.33 4.91 -4.05
CA ALA A 96 4.70 5.09 -2.66
C ALA A 96 6.21 4.88 -2.50
N TRP A 97 6.90 5.79 -1.80
CA TRP A 97 8.34 5.67 -1.58
C TRP A 97 8.70 4.43 -0.74
N TRP A 98 7.74 3.94 0.04
CA TRP A 98 7.88 2.80 0.94
C TRP A 98 7.52 1.44 0.31
N GLY A 99 6.92 1.38 -0.88
CA GLY A 99 6.62 0.11 -1.56
C GLY A 99 5.43 0.13 -2.52
N ASP A 100 4.90 -1.06 -2.80
CA ASP A 100 3.80 -1.30 -3.73
C ASP A 100 2.46 -1.31 -2.99
N VAL A 101 1.39 -0.88 -3.69
CA VAL A 101 0.05 -0.79 -3.10
C VAL A 101 -1.00 -1.31 -4.06
N VAL A 102 -1.89 -2.17 -3.57
CA VAL A 102 -3.05 -2.66 -4.31
C VAL A 102 -4.32 -2.08 -3.69
N TYR A 103 -5.20 -1.58 -4.55
CA TYR A 103 -6.48 -1.01 -4.19
C TYR A 103 -7.61 -1.77 -4.88
N LEU A 104 -8.68 -2.05 -4.15
CA LEU A 104 -9.90 -2.64 -4.70
C LEU A 104 -11.15 -2.15 -3.99
N GLN A 105 -12.27 -2.11 -4.72
CA GLN A 105 -13.58 -1.94 -4.11
C GLN A 105 -14.12 -3.29 -3.65
N ILE A 106 -14.59 -3.35 -2.40
CA ILE A 106 -15.21 -4.57 -1.87
C ILE A 106 -16.59 -4.74 -2.54
N PRO A 107 -16.85 -5.86 -3.24
CA PRO A 107 -18.09 -6.06 -3.99
C PRO A 107 -19.34 -5.86 -3.13
N ASN A 108 -20.37 -5.26 -3.73
CA ASN A 108 -21.65 -4.96 -3.07
C ASN A 108 -21.52 -4.07 -1.83
N THR A 109 -20.44 -3.31 -1.70
CA THR A 109 -20.26 -2.32 -0.64
C THR A 109 -19.70 -1.01 -1.20
N ALA A 110 -19.79 0.05 -0.40
CA ALA A 110 -19.10 1.31 -0.68
C ALA A 110 -17.62 1.30 -0.23
N LYS A 111 -17.16 0.23 0.42
CA LYS A 111 -15.86 0.17 1.10
C LYS A 111 -14.73 -0.11 0.13
N PHE A 112 -13.55 0.40 0.46
CA PHE A 112 -12.32 0.14 -0.28
C PHE A 112 -11.35 -0.66 0.59
N MET A 113 -10.69 -1.65 -0.01
CA MET A 113 -9.62 -2.40 0.62
C MET A 113 -8.29 -1.97 0.01
N VAL A 114 -7.30 -1.83 0.89
CA VAL A 114 -5.94 -1.47 0.51
C VAL A 114 -4.99 -2.53 1.05
N LEU A 115 -4.19 -3.10 0.16
CA LEU A 115 -3.11 -4.01 0.50
C LEU A 115 -1.80 -3.29 0.24
N SER A 116 -1.00 -3.07 1.28
CA SER A 116 0.33 -2.48 1.14
C SER A 116 1.40 -3.56 1.25
N LYS A 117 2.44 -3.46 0.42
CA LYS A 117 3.65 -4.26 0.47
C LYS A 117 4.82 -3.29 0.64
N SER A 118 5.48 -3.32 1.79
CA SER A 118 6.69 -2.52 2.02
C SER A 118 7.93 -3.37 1.87
N GLU A 119 8.92 -2.84 1.15
CA GLU A 119 10.21 -3.48 0.89
C GLU A 119 11.36 -2.50 1.18
N THR A 120 12.20 -2.82 2.17
CA THR A 120 13.45 -2.10 2.45
C THR A 120 14.44 -2.19 1.29
N SER A 121 14.40 -3.30 0.54
CA SER A 121 15.17 -3.47 -0.70
C SER A 121 14.28 -4.15 -1.75
N PRO A 122 14.27 -3.67 -3.01
CA PRO A 122 13.46 -4.28 -4.07
C PRO A 122 13.77 -5.77 -4.22
N GLY A 123 12.73 -6.60 -4.32
CA GLY A 123 12.83 -8.02 -4.64
C GLY A 123 13.15 -8.94 -3.47
N VAL A 124 13.11 -8.43 -2.22
CA VAL A 124 13.24 -9.27 -1.02
C VAL A 124 12.18 -10.37 -0.95
N PHE A 125 10.97 -10.11 -1.48
CA PHE A 125 9.92 -11.12 -1.53
C PHE A 125 9.96 -12.00 -2.78
N ASP A 126 10.69 -11.64 -3.83
CA ASP A 126 10.75 -12.43 -5.07
C ASP A 126 11.39 -13.80 -4.79
N GLN A 127 12.43 -13.84 -3.95
CA GLN A 127 13.08 -15.08 -3.50
C GLN A 127 12.19 -16.00 -2.66
N ILE A 128 11.05 -15.53 -2.16
CA ILE A 128 10.17 -16.26 -1.24
C ILE A 128 8.97 -16.87 -1.99
N PHE A 129 8.57 -16.30 -3.12
CA PHE A 129 7.38 -16.71 -3.87
C PHE A 129 7.68 -17.27 -5.27
N ASP A 130 8.95 -17.42 -5.64
CA ASP A 130 9.36 -18.27 -6.77
C ASP A 130 9.16 -19.76 -6.41
N GLU A 131 7.92 -20.24 -6.53
CA GLU A 131 7.56 -21.66 -6.77
C GLU A 131 6.79 -21.80 -8.09
#